data_AF-R9J5G8-F1
#
_entry.id   AF-R9J5G8-F1
#
_cell.length_a   1.000
_cell.length_b   1.000
_cell.length_c   1.000
_cell.angle_alpha   90.00
_cell.angle_beta   90.00
_cell.angle_gamma   90.00
#
_symmetry.space_group_name_H-M   'P 1'
#
loop_
_entity.id
_entity.type
_entity.pdbx_description
1 polymer ?
#
loop_
_entity_poly.entity_id
_entity_poly.type
_entity_poly.pdbx_seq_one_letter_code
_entity_poly.pdbx_strand_id
1 'polypeptide(L)'
;MRWKNKGHEYDEVYGRIVEKKGFWLFGCGDYGRQFLQSFQGEVPVIGYIDNNPEKQKEPINGKTCMGLDQVSLNEDEGIILTISQYDRAGAIEQLHKCGYRQDMHFFLIEEFISIYYLYRHDKVCFLNISFLPSTACNLKCRHCLNFNPFAKQFYVREWEALKADVDLFFSHVDYVMQFHVSGGEPMLYQHTADLIAYINGSYGDRIGTMRTATNGTVVPSDETLEKLSKCAVEIVVDDYRSAVPQYGEQFDTLIRKLEKYRIRYYINKVASWVDLAPERTDYSMLTEEELIRHRSECGQTWQELRDGKLFSCNYAAYAAVAGIAGGQDEEECYDLRTHTEDRKKELVEFRLGYTEKGYTNFCKKCRGFTAHDTDAVEPAVQVSGE
;
A
#
# COMPACT_ATOMS: atom_id res chain seq x y z
N MET A 1 7.88 -13.75 -3.46
CA MET A 1 7.73 -15.22 -3.64
C MET A 1 8.13 -15.58 -5.07
N ARG A 2 8.77 -16.74 -5.28
CA ARG A 2 9.11 -17.21 -6.64
C ARG A 2 7.98 -18.10 -7.15
N TRP A 3 7.56 -17.92 -8.41
CA TRP A 3 6.59 -18.82 -9.05
C TRP A 3 7.10 -20.27 -9.06
N LYS A 4 6.21 -21.19 -8.70
CA LYS A 4 6.37 -22.65 -8.78
C LYS A 4 5.36 -23.26 -9.75
N ASN A 5 4.14 -22.72 -9.78
CA ASN A 5 3.05 -23.11 -10.66
C ASN A 5 2.29 -21.85 -11.10
N LYS A 6 2.94 -21.08 -11.97
CA LYS A 6 2.46 -19.77 -12.45
C LYS A 6 1.04 -19.87 -13.02
N GLY A 7 0.16 -18.99 -12.55
CA GLY A 7 -1.27 -18.98 -12.85
C GLY A 7 -2.10 -19.94 -12.00
N HIS A 8 -1.51 -20.67 -11.05
CA HIS A 8 -2.18 -21.67 -10.23
C HIS A 8 -1.68 -21.72 -8.77
N GLU A 9 -0.97 -20.70 -8.29
CA GLU A 9 -0.41 -20.65 -6.92
C GLU A 9 -1.50 -20.66 -5.84
N TYR A 10 -2.67 -20.09 -6.15
CA TYR A 10 -3.75 -19.85 -5.19
C TYR A 10 -4.97 -20.75 -5.37
N ASP A 11 -4.90 -21.77 -6.23
CA ASP A 11 -6.02 -22.69 -6.48
C ASP A 11 -6.46 -23.42 -5.19
N GLU A 12 -5.51 -23.91 -4.39
CA GLU A 12 -5.81 -24.56 -3.09
C GLU A 12 -6.30 -23.56 -2.04
N VAL A 13 -5.71 -22.36 -2.01
CA VAL A 13 -6.06 -21.30 -1.04
C VAL A 13 -7.51 -20.87 -1.22
N TYR A 14 -7.96 -20.70 -2.47
CA TYR A 14 -9.37 -20.43 -2.74
C TYR A 14 -10.29 -21.54 -2.25
N GLY A 15 -9.89 -22.81 -2.44
CA GLY A 15 -10.60 -23.97 -1.88
C GLY A 15 -10.80 -23.85 -0.36
N ARG A 16 -9.76 -23.43 0.37
CA ARG A 16 -9.83 -23.19 1.83
C ARG A 16 -10.71 -22.02 2.20
N ILE A 17 -10.73 -20.95 1.40
CA ILE A 17 -11.59 -19.79 1.64
C ILE A 17 -13.08 -20.19 1.56
N VAL A 18 -13.48 -20.96 0.55
CA VAL A 18 -14.89 -21.33 0.35
C VAL A 18 -15.41 -22.41 1.30
N GLU A 19 -14.51 -23.15 1.97
CA GLU A 19 -14.85 -24.07 3.06
C GLU A 19 -15.34 -23.32 4.32
N LYS A 20 -15.00 -22.03 4.47
CA LYS A 20 -15.36 -21.23 5.64
C LYS A 20 -16.78 -20.66 5.55
N LYS A 21 -17.52 -20.76 6.65
CA LYS A 21 -18.86 -20.17 6.83
C LYS A 21 -18.87 -18.88 7.63
N GLY A 22 -17.76 -18.51 8.25
CA GLY A 22 -17.64 -17.31 9.06
C GLY A 22 -16.20 -16.83 9.17
N PHE A 23 -16.01 -15.50 9.16
CA PHE A 23 -14.69 -14.88 9.29
C PHE A 23 -14.65 -13.88 10.44
N TRP A 24 -13.60 -13.98 11.24
CA TRP A 24 -13.17 -12.95 12.17
C TRP A 24 -12.30 -11.93 11.43
N LEU A 25 -12.56 -10.64 11.60
CA LEU A 25 -11.66 -9.62 11.07
C LEU A 25 -10.65 -9.22 12.14
N PHE A 26 -9.37 -9.53 11.92
CA PHE A 26 -8.30 -9.12 12.81
C PHE A 26 -7.73 -7.78 12.34
N GLY A 27 -8.12 -6.72 13.03
CA GLY A 27 -7.74 -5.33 12.74
C GLY A 27 -8.93 -4.47 12.35
N CYS A 28 -9.42 -3.64 13.27
CA CYS A 28 -10.58 -2.76 13.02
C CYS A 28 -10.16 -1.35 12.58
N GLY A 29 -9.07 -1.25 11.82
CA GLY A 29 -8.53 0.01 11.32
C GLY A 29 -9.17 0.44 10.01
N ASP A 30 -8.40 1.21 9.22
CA ASP A 30 -8.84 1.68 7.91
C ASP A 30 -9.15 0.54 6.94
N TYR A 31 -8.24 -0.43 6.83
CA TYR A 31 -8.44 -1.62 5.99
C TYR A 31 -9.65 -2.47 6.41
N GLY A 32 -9.90 -2.64 7.70
CA GLY A 32 -11.08 -3.35 8.18
C GLY A 32 -12.39 -2.66 7.76
N ARG A 33 -12.45 -1.33 7.82
CA ARG A 33 -13.62 -0.56 7.35
C ARG A 33 -13.81 -0.67 5.83
N GLN A 34 -12.73 -0.51 5.06
CA GLN A 34 -12.77 -0.63 3.60
C GLN A 34 -13.15 -2.05 3.14
N PHE A 35 -12.67 -3.08 3.85
CA PHE A 35 -13.08 -4.46 3.61
C PHE A 35 -14.59 -4.64 3.81
N LEU A 36 -15.15 -4.15 4.91
CA LEU A 36 -16.58 -4.26 5.17
C LEU A 36 -17.43 -3.59 4.10
N GLN A 37 -17.01 -2.43 3.60
CA GLN A 37 -17.68 -1.75 2.49
C GLN A 37 -17.63 -2.57 1.19
N SER A 38 -16.52 -3.25 0.94
CA SER A 38 -16.28 -4.00 -0.31
C SER A 38 -16.87 -5.42 -0.31
N PHE A 39 -17.16 -6.01 0.85
CA PHE A 39 -17.64 -7.40 0.99
C PHE A 39 -18.99 -7.52 1.70
N GLN A 40 -19.70 -6.42 1.89
CA GLN A 40 -20.98 -6.41 2.57
C GLN A 40 -21.97 -7.36 1.90
N GLY A 41 -22.38 -8.42 2.61
CA GLY A 41 -23.34 -9.42 2.11
C GLY A 41 -22.71 -10.58 1.33
N GLU A 42 -21.42 -10.52 1.00
CA GLU A 42 -20.71 -11.61 0.31
C GLU A 42 -19.86 -12.48 1.24
N VAL A 43 -19.27 -11.86 2.27
CA VAL A 43 -18.42 -12.54 3.25
C VAL A 43 -19.04 -12.43 4.64
N PRO A 44 -19.38 -13.56 5.29
CA PRO A 44 -19.99 -13.57 6.61
C PRO A 44 -18.96 -13.21 7.68
N VAL A 45 -18.90 -11.93 8.05
CA VAL A 45 -18.11 -11.48 9.20
C VAL A 45 -18.86 -11.82 10.49
N ILE A 46 -18.23 -12.59 11.38
CA ILE A 46 -18.87 -13.09 12.62
C ILE A 46 -18.40 -12.35 13.88
N GLY A 47 -17.25 -11.68 13.81
CA GLY A 47 -16.69 -10.92 14.92
C GLY A 47 -15.39 -10.21 14.54
N TYR A 48 -14.82 -9.53 15.53
CA TYR A 48 -13.60 -8.74 15.36
C TYR A 48 -12.54 -9.16 16.36
N ILE A 49 -11.28 -9.06 15.94
CA ILE A 49 -10.10 -9.22 16.78
C ILE A 49 -9.33 -7.90 16.72
N ASP A 50 -8.95 -7.33 17.85
CA ASP A 50 -8.11 -6.13 17.89
C ASP A 50 -7.27 -6.12 19.17
N ASN A 51 -6.00 -5.75 19.06
CA ASN A 51 -5.09 -5.72 20.21
C ASN A 51 -5.30 -4.52 21.12
N ASN A 52 -6.06 -3.50 20.68
CA ASN A 52 -6.37 -2.34 21.49
C ASN A 52 -7.53 -2.67 22.46
N PRO A 53 -7.29 -2.71 23.79
CA PRO A 53 -8.32 -3.03 24.76
C PRO A 53 -9.51 -2.06 24.73
N GLU A 54 -9.32 -0.81 24.32
CA GLU A 54 -10.42 0.16 24.19
C GLU A 54 -11.43 -0.26 23.12
N LYS A 55 -10.96 -0.84 22.00
CA LYS A 55 -11.84 -1.32 20.93
C LYS A 55 -12.59 -2.60 21.31
N GLN A 56 -12.09 -3.34 22.30
CA GLN A 56 -12.72 -4.56 22.79
C GLN A 56 -13.92 -4.28 23.73
N LYS A 57 -14.08 -3.04 24.22
CA LYS A 57 -15.11 -2.69 25.20
C LYS A 57 -16.51 -2.60 24.62
N GLU A 58 -16.63 -2.23 23.35
CA GLU A 58 -17.93 -2.02 22.70
C GLU A 58 -18.04 -2.84 21.40
N PRO A 59 -19.25 -3.29 21.03
CA PRO A 59 -19.47 -3.95 19.76
C PRO A 59 -19.15 -3.03 18.58
N ILE A 60 -18.45 -3.55 17.58
CA ILE A 60 -18.19 -2.88 16.30
C ILE A 60 -19.25 -3.37 15.31
N ASN A 61 -20.04 -2.46 14.72
CA ASN A 61 -21.14 -2.80 13.80
C ASN A 61 -22.07 -3.91 14.35
N GLY A 62 -22.34 -3.87 15.66
CA GLY A 62 -23.19 -4.84 16.35
C GLY A 62 -22.58 -6.23 16.55
N LYS A 63 -21.27 -6.42 16.37
CA LYS A 63 -20.55 -7.67 16.65
C LYS A 63 -19.45 -7.45 17.67
N THR A 64 -19.14 -8.49 18.43
CA THR A 64 -18.12 -8.44 19.49
C THR A 64 -16.73 -8.20 18.90
N CYS A 65 -15.93 -7.39 19.59
CA CYS A 65 -14.49 -7.26 19.36
C CYS A 65 -13.75 -7.84 20.56
N MET A 66 -12.81 -8.75 20.34
CA MET A 66 -12.11 -9.49 21.40
C MET A 66 -10.59 -9.47 21.19
N GLY A 67 -9.84 -9.78 22.24
CA GLY A 67 -8.43 -10.13 22.10
C GLY A 67 -8.27 -11.50 21.43
N LEU A 68 -7.14 -11.72 20.73
CA LEU A 68 -6.87 -12.99 20.05
C LEU A 68 -6.86 -14.19 21.03
N ASP A 69 -6.44 -13.95 22.28
CA ASP A 69 -6.40 -14.92 23.37
C ASP A 69 -7.79 -15.48 23.75
N GLN A 70 -8.85 -14.78 23.37
CA GLN A 70 -10.24 -15.16 23.64
C GLN A 70 -10.93 -15.80 22.44
N VAL A 71 -10.24 -15.93 21.28
CA VAL A 71 -10.82 -16.49 20.06
C VAL A 71 -10.32 -17.91 19.82
N SER A 72 -11.27 -18.84 19.72
CA SER A 72 -11.04 -20.21 19.27
C SER A 72 -11.88 -20.46 18.02
N LEU A 73 -11.22 -20.81 16.91
CA LEU A 73 -11.89 -21.03 15.63
C LEU A 73 -12.56 -22.42 15.58
N ASN A 74 -13.80 -22.46 15.10
CA ASN A 74 -14.37 -23.69 14.58
C ASN A 74 -13.70 -24.09 13.25
N GLU A 75 -13.84 -25.35 12.82
CA GLU A 75 -13.22 -25.85 11.57
C GLU A 75 -13.65 -25.03 10.33
N ASP A 76 -14.91 -24.58 10.32
CA ASP A 76 -15.51 -23.77 9.27
C ASP A 76 -15.39 -22.26 9.53
N GLU A 77 -14.57 -21.83 10.48
CA GLU A 77 -14.23 -20.43 10.70
C GLU A 77 -12.82 -20.10 10.23
N GLY A 78 -12.62 -18.83 9.87
CA GLY A 78 -11.32 -18.29 9.48
C GLY A 78 -11.10 -16.89 10.03
N ILE A 79 -9.87 -16.40 9.88
CA ILE A 79 -9.49 -15.02 10.23
C ILE A 79 -9.05 -14.31 8.95
N ILE A 80 -9.51 -13.08 8.75
CA ILE A 80 -8.98 -12.20 7.70
C ILE A 80 -8.18 -11.10 8.41
N LEU A 81 -6.90 -11.02 8.10
CA LEU A 81 -5.98 -10.07 8.72
C LEU A 81 -6.05 -8.72 7.99
N THR A 82 -6.79 -7.78 8.57
CA THR A 82 -7.12 -6.45 7.99
C THR A 82 -6.35 -5.32 8.65
N ILE A 83 -5.03 -5.43 8.68
CA ILE A 83 -4.09 -4.45 9.28
C ILE A 83 -3.07 -3.90 8.29
N SER A 84 -2.42 -2.80 8.68
CA SER A 84 -1.37 -2.16 7.89
C SER A 84 -0.12 -3.04 7.77
N GLN A 85 0.75 -2.72 6.81
CA GLN A 85 2.06 -3.39 6.66
C GLN A 85 2.98 -3.23 7.88
N TYR A 86 2.80 -2.17 8.66
CA TYR A 86 3.64 -1.88 9.84
C TYR A 86 3.34 -2.86 10.99
N ASP A 87 2.06 -3.17 11.21
CA ASP A 87 1.63 -4.03 12.32
C ASP A 87 1.59 -5.52 11.94
N ARG A 88 1.75 -5.81 10.65
CA ARG A 88 1.48 -7.13 10.08
C ARG A 88 2.34 -8.24 10.65
N ALA A 89 3.65 -8.05 10.63
CA ALA A 89 4.59 -9.10 11.03
C ALA A 89 4.32 -9.57 12.47
N GLY A 90 4.05 -8.62 13.37
CA GLY A 90 3.70 -8.91 14.77
C GLY A 90 2.37 -9.65 14.92
N ALA A 91 1.35 -9.35 14.11
CA ALA A 91 0.07 -10.05 14.17
C ALA A 91 0.14 -11.47 13.59
N ILE A 92 0.90 -11.68 12.52
CA ILE A 92 1.18 -13.01 11.96
C ILE A 92 1.90 -13.87 13.01
N GLU A 93 2.89 -13.31 13.70
CA GLU A 93 3.59 -14.01 14.78
C GLU A 93 2.64 -14.42 15.93
N GLN A 94 1.71 -13.55 16.31
CA GLN A 94 0.67 -13.86 17.30
C GLN A 94 -0.21 -15.03 16.87
N LEU A 95 -0.67 -15.03 15.61
CA LEU A 95 -1.49 -16.11 15.06
C LEU A 95 -0.74 -17.44 15.05
N HIS A 96 0.53 -17.43 14.65
CA HIS A 96 1.37 -18.63 14.69
C HIS A 96 1.61 -19.17 16.11
N LYS A 97 1.80 -18.28 17.10
CA LYS A 97 1.90 -18.68 18.52
C LYS A 97 0.63 -19.37 19.04
N CYS A 98 -0.54 -18.99 18.51
CA CYS A 98 -1.82 -19.65 18.78
C CYS A 98 -2.03 -20.95 17.98
N GLY A 99 -1.07 -21.36 17.14
CA GLY A 99 -1.16 -22.56 16.30
C GLY A 99 -1.92 -22.37 14.99
N TYR A 100 -2.36 -21.15 14.68
CA TYR A 100 -3.01 -20.84 13.40
C TYR A 100 -1.98 -20.78 12.27
N ARG A 101 -2.43 -21.19 11.08
CA ARG A 101 -1.61 -21.30 9.86
C ARG A 101 -2.19 -20.41 8.76
N GLN A 102 -1.31 -19.69 8.06
CA GLN A 102 -1.69 -18.91 6.89
C GLN A 102 -2.24 -19.85 5.82
N ASP A 103 -3.15 -19.34 4.99
CA ASP A 103 -3.83 -20.05 3.89
C ASP A 103 -4.75 -21.21 4.32
N MET A 104 -4.93 -21.41 5.63
CA MET A 104 -5.78 -22.46 6.19
C MET A 104 -6.71 -21.92 7.27
N HIS A 105 -6.15 -21.22 8.26
CA HIS A 105 -6.89 -20.64 9.38
C HIS A 105 -7.02 -19.13 9.24
N PHE A 106 -6.01 -18.48 8.69
CA PHE A 106 -6.03 -17.04 8.44
C PHE A 106 -5.52 -16.67 7.06
N PHE A 107 -5.98 -15.53 6.56
CA PHE A 107 -5.69 -15.02 5.23
C PHE A 107 -5.33 -13.53 5.31
N LEU A 108 -4.36 -13.08 4.53
CA LEU A 108 -4.04 -11.65 4.45
C LEU A 108 -5.12 -10.94 3.64
N ILE A 109 -5.45 -9.69 4.00
CA ILE A 109 -6.49 -8.93 3.31
C ILE A 109 -6.25 -8.82 1.79
N GLU A 110 -5.02 -8.54 1.35
CA GLU A 110 -4.71 -8.46 -0.09
C GLU A 110 -4.91 -9.77 -0.82
N GLU A 111 -4.51 -10.89 -0.21
CA GLU A 111 -4.70 -12.23 -0.75
C GLU A 111 -6.18 -12.52 -0.84
N PHE A 112 -6.90 -12.34 0.26
CA PHE A 112 -8.32 -12.62 0.34
C PHE A 112 -9.10 -11.83 -0.72
N ILE A 113 -8.86 -10.53 -0.87
CA ILE A 113 -9.57 -9.71 -1.86
C ILE A 113 -9.30 -10.21 -3.27
N SER A 114 -8.02 -10.35 -3.61
CA SER A 114 -7.62 -10.62 -4.99
C SER A 114 -8.01 -12.03 -5.41
N ILE A 115 -7.84 -13.01 -4.52
CA ILE A 115 -8.21 -14.42 -4.74
C ILE A 115 -9.73 -14.56 -4.79
N TYR A 116 -10.46 -14.02 -3.80
CA TYR A 116 -11.91 -14.18 -3.74
C TYR A 116 -12.58 -13.63 -4.99
N TYR A 117 -12.25 -12.40 -5.41
CA TYR A 117 -12.85 -11.79 -6.59
C TYR A 117 -12.44 -12.47 -7.89
N LEU A 118 -11.18 -12.88 -8.02
CA LEU A 118 -10.73 -13.55 -9.23
C LEU A 118 -11.43 -14.90 -9.40
N TYR A 119 -11.37 -15.75 -8.38
CA TYR A 119 -11.85 -17.12 -8.50
C TYR A 119 -13.37 -17.24 -8.44
N ARG A 120 -14.05 -16.30 -7.76
CA ARG A 120 -15.51 -16.33 -7.66
C ARG A 120 -16.21 -15.56 -8.77
N HIS A 121 -15.62 -14.45 -9.22
CA HIS A 121 -16.28 -13.49 -10.10
C HIS A 121 -15.51 -13.22 -11.41
N ASP A 122 -14.36 -13.86 -11.63
CA ASP A 122 -13.45 -13.61 -12.76
C ASP A 122 -13.01 -12.14 -12.87
N LYS A 123 -12.83 -11.48 -11.72
CA LYS A 123 -12.43 -10.06 -11.61
C LYS A 123 -11.05 -9.87 -10.99
N VAL A 124 -10.24 -9.02 -11.59
CA VAL A 124 -8.93 -8.61 -11.08
C VAL A 124 -9.11 -7.46 -10.10
N CYS A 125 -9.01 -7.75 -8.80
CA CYS A 125 -9.14 -6.77 -7.73
C CYS A 125 -7.83 -6.57 -6.99
N PHE A 126 -7.40 -5.33 -6.79
CA PHE A 126 -6.18 -4.98 -6.07
C PHE A 126 -6.52 -4.37 -4.71
N LEU A 127 -5.76 -4.70 -3.65
CA LEU A 127 -5.88 -3.97 -2.38
C LEU A 127 -5.44 -2.52 -2.54
N ASN A 128 -4.27 -2.31 -3.13
CA ASN A 128 -3.70 -0.98 -3.30
C ASN A 128 -2.77 -0.88 -4.50
N ILE A 129 -2.55 0.34 -5.00
CA ILE A 129 -1.51 0.67 -5.97
C ILE A 129 -0.95 2.07 -5.69
N SER A 130 0.36 2.24 -5.84
CA SER A 130 1.00 3.54 -5.80
C SER A 130 1.25 4.05 -7.21
N PHE A 131 0.84 5.28 -7.48
CA PHE A 131 1.07 5.97 -8.74
C PHE A 131 1.86 7.24 -8.48
N LEU A 132 3.03 7.37 -9.10
CA LEU A 132 3.99 8.44 -8.82
C LEU A 132 4.12 9.37 -10.03
N PRO A 133 3.50 10.56 -10.02
CA PRO A 133 3.61 11.54 -11.09
C PRO A 133 4.93 12.31 -11.05
N SER A 134 5.44 12.60 -9.85
CA SER A 134 6.69 13.31 -9.68
C SER A 134 7.36 12.99 -8.33
N THR A 135 8.69 13.03 -8.29
CA THR A 135 9.46 13.01 -7.03
C THR A 135 9.81 14.42 -6.52
N ALA A 136 9.39 15.49 -7.19
CA ALA A 136 9.67 16.86 -6.76
C ALA A 136 9.12 17.12 -5.35
N CYS A 137 9.99 17.58 -4.45
CA CYS A 137 9.64 17.88 -3.06
C CYS A 137 10.47 19.07 -2.57
N ASN A 138 9.87 19.90 -1.73
CA ASN A 138 10.54 21.02 -1.08
C ASN A 138 11.22 20.65 0.24
N LEU A 139 11.09 19.40 0.69
CA LEU A 139 11.80 18.84 1.83
C LEU A 139 12.86 17.84 1.37
N LYS A 140 13.93 17.70 2.16
CA LYS A 140 15.02 16.74 1.97
C LYS A 140 15.16 15.84 3.20
N CYS A 141 14.07 15.16 3.56
CA CYS A 141 14.02 14.30 4.74
C CYS A 141 15.03 13.14 4.62
N ARG A 142 15.98 13.01 5.57
CA ARG A 142 17.06 11.99 5.60
C ARG A 142 16.56 10.58 5.33
N HIS A 143 15.43 10.23 5.94
CA HIS A 143 14.83 8.89 5.89
C HIS A 143 13.61 8.81 4.96
N CYS A 144 13.53 9.68 3.94
CA CYS A 144 12.44 9.67 2.98
C CYS A 144 12.37 8.33 2.24
N LEU A 145 11.19 7.69 2.24
CA LEU A 145 10.96 6.42 1.56
C LEU A 145 10.82 6.54 0.03
N ASN A 146 10.76 7.76 -0.52
CA ASN A 146 10.97 8.01 -1.96
C ASN A 146 12.46 8.18 -2.31
N PHE A 147 13.35 8.16 -1.31
CA PHE A 147 14.80 8.31 -1.48
C PHE A 147 15.23 9.63 -2.15
N ASN A 148 14.39 10.68 -2.05
CA ASN A 148 14.66 11.99 -2.62
C ASN A 148 16.02 12.61 -2.24
N PRO A 149 16.55 12.47 -1.00
CA PRO A 149 17.89 12.98 -0.68
C PRO A 149 19.02 12.38 -1.51
N PHE A 150 18.82 11.19 -2.08
CA PHE A 150 19.80 10.50 -2.92
C PHE A 150 19.66 10.86 -4.41
N ALA A 151 18.52 11.42 -4.80
CA ALA A 151 18.23 11.72 -6.19
C ALA A 151 19.05 12.93 -6.67
N LYS A 152 19.80 12.77 -7.77
CA LYS A 152 20.53 13.88 -8.41
C LYS A 152 19.61 14.91 -9.06
N GLN A 153 18.45 14.47 -9.52
CA GLN A 153 17.42 15.28 -10.14
C GLN A 153 16.05 14.71 -9.80
N PHE A 154 15.03 15.58 -9.74
CA PHE A 154 13.66 15.11 -9.61
C PHE A 154 13.19 14.46 -10.90
N TYR A 155 12.44 13.38 -10.73
CA TYR A 155 11.72 12.73 -11.79
C TYR A 155 10.34 13.40 -11.90
N VAL A 156 9.98 13.87 -13.08
CA VAL A 156 8.72 14.55 -13.35
C VAL A 156 8.15 13.94 -14.61
N ARG A 157 6.92 13.44 -14.55
CA ARG A 157 6.27 12.78 -15.68
C ARG A 157 5.38 13.74 -16.42
N GLU A 158 5.31 13.55 -17.73
CA GLU A 158 4.43 14.29 -18.62
C GLU A 158 2.99 13.79 -18.53
N TRP A 159 2.04 14.69 -18.78
CA TRP A 159 0.60 14.44 -18.66
C TRP A 159 0.11 13.22 -19.45
N GLU A 160 0.46 13.12 -20.74
CA GLU A 160 -0.03 12.02 -21.60
C GLU A 160 0.50 10.66 -21.15
N ALA A 161 1.72 10.60 -20.60
CA ALA A 161 2.26 9.36 -20.04
C ALA A 161 1.54 8.94 -18.76
N LEU A 162 1.00 9.88 -17.98
CA LEU A 162 0.21 9.56 -16.80
C LEU A 162 -1.14 8.97 -17.18
N LYS A 163 -1.83 9.60 -18.13
CA LYS A 163 -3.11 9.10 -18.62
C LYS A 163 -2.97 7.71 -19.23
N ALA A 164 -1.98 7.51 -20.11
CA ALA A 164 -1.76 6.22 -20.76
C ALA A 164 -1.57 5.09 -19.73
N ASP A 165 -0.84 5.32 -18.65
CA ASP A 165 -0.66 4.33 -17.58
C ASP A 165 -1.94 4.04 -16.81
N VAL A 166 -2.70 5.08 -16.44
CA VAL A 166 -3.99 4.92 -15.74
C VAL A 166 -4.96 4.15 -16.62
N ASP A 167 -5.06 4.51 -17.89
CA ASP A 167 -5.99 3.89 -18.84
C ASP A 167 -5.64 2.41 -19.07
N LEU A 168 -4.35 2.11 -19.25
CA LEU A 168 -3.86 0.74 -19.40
C LEU A 168 -4.03 -0.08 -18.11
N PHE A 169 -3.82 0.53 -16.94
CA PHE A 169 -4.07 -0.16 -15.67
C PHE A 169 -5.54 -0.58 -15.55
N PHE A 170 -6.46 0.36 -15.78
CA PHE A 170 -7.89 0.07 -15.71
C PHE A 170 -8.42 -0.71 -16.92
N SER A 171 -7.66 -0.94 -18.00
CA SER A 171 -8.04 -1.94 -19.00
C SER A 171 -7.81 -3.37 -18.54
N HIS A 172 -7.08 -3.59 -17.43
CA HIS A 172 -6.75 -4.93 -16.93
C HIS A 172 -7.16 -5.17 -15.46
N VAL A 173 -7.45 -4.12 -14.69
CA VAL A 173 -7.78 -4.22 -13.26
C VAL A 173 -9.18 -3.71 -13.00
N ASP A 174 -10.13 -4.61 -12.72
CA ASP A 174 -11.55 -4.32 -12.48
C ASP A 174 -11.79 -3.35 -11.33
N TYR A 175 -11.07 -3.51 -10.23
CA TYR A 175 -11.25 -2.69 -9.03
C TYR A 175 -9.97 -2.56 -8.22
N VAL A 176 -9.78 -1.41 -7.58
CA VAL A 176 -8.72 -1.20 -6.60
C VAL A 176 -9.29 -0.58 -5.34
N MET A 177 -9.03 -1.19 -4.20
CA MET A 177 -9.56 -0.70 -2.92
C MET A 177 -8.92 0.64 -2.53
N GLN A 178 -7.60 0.82 -2.75
CA GLN A 178 -6.93 2.09 -2.54
C GLN A 178 -6.02 2.49 -3.71
N PHE A 179 -6.38 3.56 -4.43
CA PHE A 179 -5.52 4.16 -5.45
C PHE A 179 -4.79 5.37 -4.84
N HIS A 180 -3.48 5.27 -4.68
CA HIS A 180 -2.67 6.30 -4.04
C HIS A 180 -1.87 7.11 -5.08
N VAL A 181 -2.24 8.37 -5.27
CA VAL A 181 -1.43 9.33 -6.02
C VAL A 181 -0.36 9.87 -5.08
N SER A 182 0.83 9.27 -5.19
CA SER A 182 2.00 9.50 -4.34
C SER A 182 3.06 10.34 -5.06
N GLY A 183 4.27 10.38 -4.51
CA GLY A 183 5.40 11.11 -5.06
C GLY A 183 6.07 11.95 -4.00
N GLY A 184 6.82 12.98 -4.42
CA GLY A 184 7.49 13.92 -3.53
C GLY A 184 6.51 14.75 -2.67
N GLU A 185 6.31 16.00 -3.03
CA GLU A 185 5.20 16.82 -2.53
C GLU A 185 4.19 16.99 -3.67
N PRO A 186 3.06 16.25 -3.66
CA PRO A 186 2.07 16.33 -4.74
C PRO A 186 1.57 17.75 -5.01
N MET A 187 1.52 18.63 -4.00
CA MET A 187 1.07 20.01 -4.20
C MET A 187 2.08 20.89 -4.96
N LEU A 188 3.29 20.41 -5.26
CA LEU A 188 4.23 21.07 -6.16
C LEU A 188 4.10 20.63 -7.63
N TYR A 189 3.50 19.47 -7.89
CA TYR A 189 3.35 18.97 -9.25
C TYR A 189 2.15 19.63 -9.95
N GLN A 190 2.42 20.24 -11.10
CA GLN A 190 1.46 21.12 -11.79
C GLN A 190 0.15 20.44 -12.21
N HIS A 191 0.17 19.11 -12.43
CA HIS A 191 -1.01 18.36 -12.88
C HIS A 191 -1.66 17.51 -11.78
N THR A 192 -1.29 17.66 -10.50
CA THR A 192 -1.85 16.81 -9.43
C THR A 192 -3.38 16.85 -9.38
N ALA A 193 -3.96 18.05 -9.40
CA ALA A 193 -5.42 18.20 -9.35
C ALA A 193 -6.11 17.74 -10.65
N ASP A 194 -5.46 17.95 -11.81
CA ASP A 194 -5.96 17.45 -13.10
C ASP A 194 -5.97 15.93 -13.14
N LEU A 195 -4.90 15.30 -12.65
CA LEU A 195 -4.76 13.85 -12.60
C LEU A 195 -5.80 13.22 -11.69
N ILE A 196 -5.97 13.76 -10.48
CA ILE A 196 -6.98 13.30 -9.53
C ILE A 196 -8.39 13.46 -10.13
N ALA A 197 -8.67 14.59 -10.79
CA ALA A 197 -9.96 14.81 -11.45
C ALA A 197 -10.20 13.84 -12.61
N TYR A 198 -9.16 13.56 -13.41
CA TYR A 198 -9.21 12.60 -14.50
C TYR A 198 -9.51 11.19 -13.99
N ILE A 199 -8.74 10.70 -13.02
CA ILE A 199 -8.93 9.36 -12.45
C ILE A 199 -10.32 9.24 -11.83
N ASN A 200 -10.75 10.24 -11.07
CA ASN A 200 -12.09 10.25 -10.45
C ASN A 200 -13.22 10.22 -11.48
N GLY A 201 -13.11 11.03 -12.54
CA GLY A 201 -14.15 11.12 -13.57
C GLY A 201 -14.22 9.90 -14.48
N SER A 202 -13.09 9.26 -14.77
CA SER A 202 -13.01 8.13 -15.69
C SER A 202 -13.13 6.76 -15.02
N TYR A 203 -12.67 6.63 -13.77
CA TYR A 203 -12.50 5.34 -13.08
C TYR A 203 -12.93 5.36 -11.61
N GLY A 204 -13.56 6.44 -11.14
CA GLY A 204 -13.92 6.59 -9.72
C GLY A 204 -14.89 5.51 -9.20
N ASP A 205 -15.69 4.91 -10.07
CA ASP A 205 -16.57 3.77 -9.76
C ASP A 205 -15.80 2.45 -9.57
N ARG A 206 -14.52 2.41 -9.95
CA ARG A 206 -13.61 1.27 -9.83
C ARG A 206 -12.56 1.46 -8.74
N ILE A 207 -12.70 2.50 -7.92
CA ILE A 207 -11.77 2.84 -6.84
C ILE A 207 -12.55 2.94 -5.54
N GLY A 208 -12.15 2.17 -4.51
CA GLY A 208 -12.73 2.30 -3.17
C GLY A 208 -12.37 3.64 -2.53
N THR A 209 -11.07 3.90 -2.40
CA THR A 209 -10.51 5.12 -1.82
C THR A 209 -9.43 5.68 -2.73
N MET A 210 -9.65 6.88 -3.27
CA MET A 210 -8.61 7.65 -3.93
C MET A 210 -7.92 8.55 -2.89
N ARG A 211 -6.61 8.40 -2.73
CA ARG A 211 -5.84 9.08 -1.68
C ARG A 211 -4.62 9.79 -2.26
N THR A 212 -4.22 10.88 -1.65
CA THR A 212 -2.91 11.52 -1.85
C THR A 212 -2.36 12.00 -0.51
N ALA A 213 -1.04 12.11 -0.39
CA ALA A 213 -0.38 12.57 0.83
C ALA A 213 0.36 13.89 0.57
N THR A 214 0.34 14.81 1.55
CA THR A 214 1.10 16.06 1.51
C THR A 214 1.87 16.22 2.80
N ASN A 215 3.07 16.79 2.70
CA ASN A 215 3.94 17.11 3.83
C ASN A 215 3.46 18.35 4.62
N GLY A 216 2.37 18.97 4.19
CA GLY A 216 1.71 20.08 4.88
C GLY A 216 2.38 21.45 4.74
N THR A 217 3.45 21.54 3.95
CA THR A 217 4.26 22.78 3.84
C THR A 217 3.85 23.67 2.65
N VAL A 218 3.04 23.15 1.73
CA VAL A 218 2.59 23.87 0.53
C VAL A 218 1.08 24.08 0.63
N VAL A 219 0.64 25.33 0.46
CA VAL A 219 -0.79 25.69 0.42
C VAL A 219 -1.21 25.83 -1.05
N PRO A 220 -2.09 24.96 -1.57
CA PRO A 220 -2.52 25.05 -2.96
C PRO A 220 -3.33 26.32 -3.25
N SER A 221 -3.38 26.67 -4.54
CA SER A 221 -4.24 27.74 -5.03
C SER A 221 -5.73 27.40 -4.82
N ASP A 222 -6.56 28.43 -4.80
CA ASP A 222 -8.01 28.27 -4.67
C ASP A 222 -8.60 27.51 -5.86
N GLU A 223 -8.05 27.68 -7.07
CA GLU A 223 -8.40 26.91 -8.26
C GLU A 223 -8.13 25.41 -8.09
N THR A 224 -6.95 25.05 -7.59
CA THR A 224 -6.58 23.65 -7.30
C THR A 224 -7.54 23.05 -6.28
N LEU A 225 -7.82 23.76 -5.19
CA LEU A 225 -8.72 23.27 -4.14
C LEU A 225 -10.17 23.15 -4.62
N GLU A 226 -10.65 24.08 -5.45
CA GLU A 226 -11.98 23.97 -6.05
C GLU A 226 -12.08 22.71 -6.92
N LYS A 227 -11.04 22.40 -7.71
CA LYS A 227 -10.97 21.18 -8.52
C LYS A 227 -10.99 19.92 -7.66
N LEU A 228 -10.14 19.87 -6.62
CA LEU A 228 -10.08 18.73 -5.69
C LEU A 228 -11.38 18.54 -4.90
N SER A 229 -12.10 19.61 -4.57
CA SER A 229 -13.38 19.55 -3.85
C SER A 229 -14.49 18.83 -4.62
N LYS A 230 -14.35 18.71 -5.94
CA LYS A 230 -15.29 18.01 -6.83
C LYS A 230 -14.94 16.52 -7.00
N CYS A 231 -13.83 16.07 -6.40
CA CYS A 231 -13.34 14.71 -6.50
C CYS A 231 -13.60 13.94 -5.19
N ALA A 232 -13.78 12.62 -5.28
CA ALA A 232 -13.86 11.74 -4.13
C ALA A 232 -12.47 11.42 -3.54
N VAL A 233 -11.62 12.43 -3.40
CA VAL A 233 -10.25 12.29 -2.87
C VAL A 233 -10.21 12.48 -1.36
N GLU A 234 -9.35 11.72 -0.69
CA GLU A 234 -8.93 11.95 0.69
C GLU A 234 -7.46 12.39 0.73
N ILE A 235 -7.18 13.48 1.45
CA ILE A 235 -5.83 14.01 1.61
C ILE A 235 -5.27 13.61 2.98
N VAL A 236 -4.15 12.90 2.98
CA VAL A 236 -3.35 12.67 4.18
C VAL A 236 -2.42 13.85 4.37
N VAL A 237 -2.55 14.56 5.48
CA VAL A 237 -1.66 15.68 5.81
C VAL A 237 -0.67 15.21 6.87
N ASP A 238 0.56 14.95 6.46
CA ASP A 238 1.60 14.52 7.40
C ASP A 238 2.07 15.69 8.27
N ASP A 239 2.02 15.52 9.59
CA ASP A 239 2.41 16.56 10.55
C ASP A 239 3.92 16.50 10.86
N TYR A 240 4.70 17.23 10.06
CA TYR A 240 6.15 17.38 10.25
C TYR A 240 6.55 18.65 11.00
N ARG A 241 5.62 19.36 11.65
CA ARG A 241 5.90 20.66 12.30
C ARG A 241 6.97 20.59 13.38
N SER A 242 7.21 19.43 14.00
CA SER A 242 8.33 19.24 14.93
C SER A 242 9.69 19.36 14.25
N ALA A 243 9.83 18.80 13.05
CA ALA A 243 11.09 18.78 12.30
C ALA A 243 11.26 20.01 11.40
N VAL A 244 10.16 20.63 10.97
CA VAL A 244 10.16 21.81 10.10
C VAL A 244 9.21 22.92 10.62
N PRO A 245 9.46 23.45 11.83
CA PRO A 245 8.56 24.39 12.51
C PRO A 245 8.32 25.69 11.73
N GLN A 246 9.22 26.07 10.82
CA GLN A 246 9.05 27.24 9.94
C GLN A 246 7.83 27.15 9.01
N TYR A 247 7.26 25.96 8.81
CA TYR A 247 6.05 25.75 7.99
C TYR A 247 4.75 25.68 8.81
N GLY A 248 4.78 26.02 10.10
CA GLY A 248 3.60 25.94 10.98
C GLY A 248 2.40 26.74 10.47
N GLU A 249 2.62 27.96 9.94
CA GLU A 249 1.55 28.80 9.39
C GLU A 249 0.94 28.20 8.11
N GLN A 250 1.78 27.65 7.23
CA GLN A 250 1.36 26.99 6.00
C GLN A 250 0.51 25.76 6.32
N PHE A 251 0.93 24.97 7.30
CA PHE A 251 0.17 23.81 7.77
C PHE A 251 -1.23 24.23 8.26
N ASP A 252 -1.30 25.21 9.17
CA ASP A 252 -2.58 25.67 9.70
C ASP A 252 -3.48 26.29 8.61
N THR A 253 -2.88 27.01 7.66
CA THR A 253 -3.59 27.59 6.52
C THR A 253 -4.12 26.51 5.58
N LEU A 254 -3.34 25.47 5.31
CA LEU A 254 -3.76 24.32 4.52
C LEU A 254 -4.99 23.66 5.14
N ILE A 255 -4.95 23.35 6.44
CA ILE A 255 -6.09 22.73 7.14
C ILE A 255 -7.35 23.59 7.03
N ARG A 256 -7.28 24.90 7.32
CA ARG A 256 -8.42 25.81 7.16
C ARG A 256 -8.98 25.83 5.74
N LYS A 257 -8.11 25.74 4.74
CA LYS A 257 -8.53 25.67 3.35
C LYS A 257 -9.21 24.35 3.02
N LEU A 258 -8.66 23.21 3.44
CA LEU A 258 -9.28 21.89 3.24
C LEU A 258 -10.68 21.85 3.86
N GLU A 259 -10.85 22.41 5.06
CA GLU A 259 -12.16 22.57 5.72
C GLU A 259 -13.10 23.49 4.92
N LYS A 260 -12.62 24.68 4.50
CA LYS A 260 -13.40 25.65 3.69
C LYS A 260 -13.95 25.03 2.42
N TYR A 261 -13.13 24.25 1.70
CA TYR A 261 -13.52 23.58 0.45
C TYR A 261 -14.20 22.22 0.68
N ARG A 262 -14.37 21.79 1.93
CA ARG A 262 -14.97 20.49 2.30
C ARG A 262 -14.26 19.29 1.66
N ILE A 263 -12.95 19.39 1.50
CA ILE A 263 -12.12 18.28 1.02
C ILE A 263 -11.89 17.33 2.20
N ARG A 264 -12.08 16.02 1.99
CA ARG A 264 -11.81 15.03 3.05
C ARG A 264 -10.32 14.98 3.33
N TYR A 265 -9.96 15.02 4.61
CA TYR A 265 -8.58 14.88 5.04
C TYR A 265 -8.49 14.27 6.43
N TYR A 266 -7.32 13.78 6.78
CA TYR A 266 -6.93 13.53 8.16
C TYR A 266 -5.47 13.90 8.36
N ILE A 267 -5.12 14.25 9.61
CA ILE A 267 -3.76 14.56 9.98
C ILE A 267 -3.06 13.27 10.39
N ASN A 268 -1.95 12.95 9.73
CA ASN A 268 -1.09 11.82 10.06
C ASN A 268 0.09 12.32 10.88
N LYS A 269 0.06 12.07 12.19
CA LYS A 269 1.18 12.36 13.09
C LYS A 269 1.69 11.05 13.68
N VAL A 270 2.93 10.71 13.33
CA VAL A 270 3.59 9.48 13.77
C VAL A 270 4.75 9.81 14.69
N ALA A 271 5.02 8.94 15.67
CA ALA A 271 6.14 9.11 16.59
C ALA A 271 7.49 8.81 15.90
N SER A 272 7.49 7.92 14.92
CA SER A 272 8.66 7.47 14.19
C SER A 272 8.30 6.99 12.78
N TRP A 273 9.33 6.89 11.94
CA TRP A 273 9.30 6.17 10.67
C TRP A 273 10.11 4.88 10.77
N VAL A 274 9.81 3.96 9.85
CA VAL A 274 10.67 2.81 9.54
C VAL A 274 11.84 3.29 8.68
N ASP A 275 13.04 2.76 8.93
CA ASP A 275 14.23 3.02 8.11
C ASP A 275 14.67 1.79 7.32
N LEU A 276 14.44 1.83 6.00
CA LEU A 276 14.90 0.77 5.09
C LEU A 276 16.44 0.73 4.94
N ALA A 277 17.12 1.78 5.41
CA ALA A 277 18.57 1.88 5.58
C ALA A 277 19.43 1.43 4.37
N PRO A 278 19.20 1.95 3.15
CA PRO A 278 19.89 1.45 1.96
C PRO A 278 21.38 1.75 1.88
N GLU A 279 21.86 2.72 2.64
CA GLU A 279 23.30 3.04 2.75
C GLU A 279 24.03 2.10 3.72
N ARG A 280 23.29 1.44 4.62
CA ARG A 280 23.85 0.68 5.76
C ARG A 280 23.52 -0.81 5.72
N THR A 281 22.76 -1.22 4.71
CA THR A 281 22.32 -2.60 4.54
C THR A 281 23.02 -3.19 3.34
N ASP A 282 23.76 -4.27 3.55
CA ASP A 282 24.41 -5.02 2.50
C ASP A 282 24.15 -6.51 2.67
N TYR A 283 23.27 -7.02 1.81
CA TYR A 283 22.89 -8.40 1.68
C TYR A 283 23.33 -8.96 0.31
N SER A 284 24.33 -8.35 -0.35
CA SER A 284 24.81 -8.82 -1.65
C SER A 284 25.41 -10.23 -1.60
N MET A 285 25.84 -10.67 -0.42
CA MET A 285 26.45 -11.97 -0.18
C MET A 285 25.44 -13.07 0.21
N LEU A 286 24.16 -12.73 0.39
CA LEU A 286 23.10 -13.72 0.63
C LEU A 286 22.86 -14.56 -0.63
N THR A 287 22.49 -15.83 -0.44
CA THR A 287 22.08 -16.69 -1.57
C THR A 287 20.73 -16.24 -2.14
N GLU A 288 20.37 -16.76 -3.31
CA GLU A 288 19.04 -16.48 -3.88
C GLU A 288 17.91 -16.94 -2.96
N GLU A 289 18.02 -18.13 -2.37
CA GLU A 289 17.02 -18.67 -1.45
C GLU A 289 16.87 -17.79 -0.21
N GLU A 290 17.97 -17.24 0.31
CA GLU A 290 17.95 -16.33 1.44
C GLU A 290 17.29 -14.99 1.08
N LEU A 291 17.54 -14.46 -0.12
CA LEU A 291 16.89 -13.24 -0.62
C LEU A 291 15.39 -13.45 -0.90
N ILE A 292 15.00 -14.61 -1.42
CA ILE A 292 13.58 -14.99 -1.59
C ILE A 292 12.90 -15.08 -0.24
N ARG A 293 13.54 -15.70 0.77
CA ARG A 293 13.02 -15.77 2.14
C ARG A 293 12.87 -14.38 2.74
N HIS A 294 13.91 -13.55 2.66
CA HIS A 294 13.87 -12.16 3.12
C HIS A 294 12.72 -11.36 2.46
N ARG A 295 12.53 -11.50 1.15
CA ARG A 295 11.41 -10.85 0.46
C ARG A 295 10.05 -11.38 0.92
N SER A 296 9.94 -12.68 1.18
CA SER A 296 8.68 -13.32 1.60
C SER A 296 8.30 -12.98 3.04
N GLU A 297 9.27 -12.69 3.91
CA GLU A 297 9.06 -12.21 5.28
C GLU A 297 8.78 -10.70 5.36
N CYS A 298 9.02 -9.96 4.27
CA CYS A 298 8.77 -8.53 4.19
C CYS A 298 7.27 -8.23 4.03
N GLY A 299 6.68 -7.52 4.99
CA GLY A 299 5.27 -7.13 4.96
C GLY A 299 4.89 -6.07 3.92
N GLN A 300 5.80 -5.67 3.04
CA GLN A 300 5.53 -4.65 2.03
C GLN A 300 4.62 -5.17 0.92
N THR A 301 3.45 -4.54 0.76
CA THR A 301 2.43 -4.92 -0.23
C THR A 301 2.24 -3.92 -1.36
N TRP A 302 2.88 -2.75 -1.30
CA TRP A 302 2.70 -1.73 -2.33
C TRP A 302 3.53 -2.03 -3.58
N GLN A 303 2.88 -1.86 -4.72
CA GLN A 303 3.47 -1.85 -6.04
C GLN A 303 3.44 -0.43 -6.62
N GLU A 304 4.31 -0.15 -7.58
CA GLU A 304 4.26 1.08 -8.37
C GLU A 304 3.71 0.78 -9.77
N LEU A 305 2.87 1.67 -10.29
CA LEU A 305 2.48 1.71 -11.70
C LEU A 305 3.30 2.79 -12.45
N ARG A 306 4.06 2.38 -13.46
CA ARG A 306 4.86 3.30 -14.31
C ARG A 306 5.18 2.69 -15.67
N ASP A 307 5.01 3.45 -16.74
CA ASP A 307 5.39 3.09 -18.13
C ASP A 307 4.76 1.76 -18.59
N GLY A 308 3.47 1.60 -18.32
CA GLY A 308 2.67 0.41 -18.58
C GLY A 308 3.09 -0.84 -17.80
N LYS A 309 3.94 -0.70 -16.78
CA LYS A 309 4.41 -1.81 -15.95
C LYS A 309 3.98 -1.66 -14.51
N LEU A 310 3.71 -2.80 -13.87
CA LEU A 310 3.62 -2.92 -12.42
C LEU A 310 4.97 -3.36 -11.86
N PHE A 311 5.46 -2.66 -10.85
CA PHE A 311 6.71 -2.97 -10.17
C PHE A 311 6.41 -3.72 -8.89
N SER A 312 7.02 -4.89 -8.70
CA SER A 312 6.70 -5.79 -7.58
C SER A 312 6.93 -5.16 -6.19
N CYS A 313 7.74 -4.11 -6.08
CA CYS A 313 7.91 -3.30 -4.87
C CYS A 313 8.08 -1.83 -5.26
N ASN A 314 7.21 -0.96 -4.75
CA ASN A 314 7.33 0.48 -4.99
C ASN A 314 8.67 1.05 -4.49
N TYR A 315 9.20 0.60 -3.35
CA TYR A 315 10.47 1.11 -2.82
C TYR A 315 11.67 0.70 -3.67
N ALA A 316 11.64 -0.50 -4.27
CA ALA A 316 12.65 -0.89 -5.24
C ALA A 316 12.60 0.03 -6.47
N ALA A 317 11.39 0.32 -6.96
CA ALA A 317 11.18 1.20 -8.10
C ALA A 317 11.55 2.67 -7.81
N TYR A 318 11.32 3.17 -6.58
CA TYR A 318 11.74 4.49 -6.14
C TYR A 318 13.26 4.57 -5.96
N ALA A 319 13.86 3.51 -5.40
CA ALA A 319 15.31 3.39 -5.25
C ALA A 319 16.03 3.37 -6.61
N ALA A 320 15.40 2.78 -7.65
CA ALA A 320 15.90 2.85 -9.03
C ALA A 320 15.84 4.28 -9.58
N VAL A 321 14.72 4.99 -9.39
CA VAL A 321 14.57 6.40 -9.79
C VAL A 321 15.58 7.31 -9.07
N ALA A 322 15.84 7.06 -7.79
CA ALA A 322 16.82 7.80 -7.01
C ALA A 322 18.28 7.43 -7.36
N GLY A 323 18.50 6.35 -8.12
CA GLY A 323 19.82 5.91 -8.57
C GLY A 323 20.61 5.08 -7.55
N ILE A 324 19.98 4.55 -6.50
CA ILE A 324 20.65 3.77 -5.43
C ILE A 324 20.58 2.24 -5.63
N ALA A 325 19.60 1.77 -6.41
CA ALA A 325 19.37 0.34 -6.69
C ALA A 325 19.93 -0.15 -8.03
N GLY A 326 20.58 0.71 -8.82
CA GLY A 326 20.98 0.41 -10.19
C GLY A 326 19.81 0.44 -11.17
N GLY A 327 19.98 -0.17 -12.34
CA GLY A 327 18.92 -0.29 -13.34
C GLY A 327 17.80 -1.23 -12.88
N GLN A 328 16.58 -0.99 -13.37
CA GLN A 328 15.44 -1.86 -13.09
C GLN A 328 15.62 -3.20 -13.80
N ASP A 329 15.34 -4.29 -13.07
CA ASP A 329 15.29 -5.63 -13.62
C ASP A 329 13.90 -5.94 -14.19
N GLU A 330 13.85 -6.51 -15.40
CA GLU A 330 12.58 -6.85 -16.06
C GLU A 330 11.86 -7.99 -15.33
N GLU A 331 12.59 -8.90 -14.68
CA GLU A 331 12.02 -10.01 -13.90
C GLU A 331 11.31 -9.56 -12.61
N GLU A 332 11.45 -8.27 -12.28
CA GLU A 332 10.84 -7.64 -11.09
C GLU A 332 9.58 -6.85 -11.42
N CYS A 333 9.18 -6.84 -12.70
CA CYS A 333 8.08 -6.08 -13.26
C CYS A 333 7.08 -6.98 -13.99
N TYR A 334 5.84 -6.50 -14.12
CA TYR A 334 4.81 -7.11 -14.96
C TYR A 334 4.36 -6.10 -16.01
N ASP A 335 4.54 -6.43 -17.30
CA ASP A 335 4.19 -5.53 -18.39
C ASP A 335 2.72 -5.74 -18.80
N LEU A 336 1.88 -4.75 -18.46
CA LEU A 336 0.44 -4.80 -18.73
C LEU A 336 0.14 -4.83 -20.22
N ARG A 337 1.03 -4.31 -21.08
CA ARG A 337 0.86 -4.35 -22.55
C ARG A 337 0.92 -5.78 -23.12
N THR A 338 1.46 -6.72 -22.34
CA THR A 338 1.56 -8.14 -22.70
C THR A 338 0.49 -9.00 -22.00
N HIS A 339 -0.34 -8.40 -21.15
CA HIS A 339 -1.42 -9.07 -20.45
C HIS A 339 -2.58 -9.41 -21.39
N THR A 340 -3.16 -10.59 -21.20
CA THR A 340 -4.35 -11.08 -21.91
C THR A 340 -5.36 -11.62 -20.89
N GLU A 341 -6.64 -11.67 -21.27
CA GLU A 341 -7.74 -12.08 -20.37
C GLU A 341 -7.56 -13.48 -19.76
N ASP A 342 -6.89 -14.40 -20.46
CA ASP A 342 -6.58 -15.75 -19.96
C ASP A 342 -5.47 -15.78 -18.90
N ARG A 343 -4.78 -14.66 -18.66
CA ARG A 343 -3.63 -14.54 -17.74
C ARG A 343 -3.94 -13.74 -16.46
N LYS A 344 -5.23 -13.52 -16.15
CA LYS A 344 -5.66 -12.83 -14.92
C LYS A 344 -5.08 -13.43 -13.64
N LYS A 345 -4.98 -14.76 -13.57
CA LYS A 345 -4.35 -15.45 -12.42
C LYS A 345 -2.88 -15.07 -12.25
N GLU A 346 -2.12 -15.00 -13.35
CA GLU A 346 -0.73 -14.57 -13.29
C GLU A 346 -0.59 -13.11 -12.83
N LEU A 347 -1.49 -12.22 -13.29
CA LEU A 347 -1.51 -10.81 -12.86
C LEU A 347 -1.82 -10.70 -11.36
N VAL A 348 -2.79 -11.45 -10.86
CA VAL A 348 -3.12 -11.48 -9.43
C VAL A 348 -1.98 -12.08 -8.61
N GLU A 349 -1.35 -13.16 -9.05
CA GLU A 349 -0.18 -13.69 -8.37
C GLU A 349 0.97 -12.69 -8.32
N PHE A 350 1.23 -12.00 -9.43
CA PHE A 350 2.21 -10.92 -9.44
C PHE A 350 1.85 -9.82 -8.45
N ARG A 351 0.58 -9.41 -8.42
CA ARG A 351 0.08 -8.45 -7.43
C ARG A 351 0.33 -8.91 -6.00
N LEU A 352 0.17 -10.20 -5.72
CA LEU A 352 0.40 -10.79 -4.39
C LEU A 352 1.87 -11.09 -4.09
N GLY A 353 2.79 -10.66 -4.95
CA GLY A 353 4.23 -10.66 -4.69
C GLY A 353 4.98 -11.85 -5.29
N TYR A 354 4.35 -12.61 -6.19
CA TYR A 354 5.05 -13.59 -7.01
C TYR A 354 5.80 -12.94 -8.18
N THR A 355 7.01 -13.40 -8.44
CA THR A 355 7.78 -13.04 -9.65
C THR A 355 8.61 -14.23 -10.12
N GLU A 356 9.22 -14.13 -11.31
CA GLU A 356 10.18 -15.15 -11.80
C GLU A 356 11.38 -15.28 -10.87
N LYS A 357 11.90 -14.13 -10.40
CA LYS A 357 13.09 -14.06 -9.56
C LYS A 357 12.82 -14.40 -8.09
N GLY A 358 11.64 -14.01 -7.59
CA GLY A 358 11.19 -14.19 -6.21
C GLY A 358 11.56 -13.09 -5.23
N TYR A 359 12.45 -12.18 -5.62
CA TYR A 359 12.90 -11.01 -4.86
C TYR A 359 13.23 -9.85 -5.82
N THR A 360 13.47 -8.65 -5.28
CA THR A 360 13.96 -7.49 -6.06
C THR A 360 15.42 -7.23 -5.80
N ASN A 361 16.20 -6.72 -6.75
CA ASN A 361 17.62 -6.38 -6.56
C ASN A 361 17.82 -5.44 -5.37
N PHE A 362 16.86 -4.56 -5.12
CA PHE A 362 16.88 -3.67 -3.96
C PHE A 362 16.82 -4.41 -2.61
N CYS A 363 16.35 -5.66 -2.55
CA CYS A 363 16.42 -6.49 -1.33
C CYS A 363 17.87 -6.72 -0.88
N LYS A 364 18.85 -6.63 -1.78
CA LYS A 364 20.27 -6.69 -1.40
C LYS A 364 20.73 -5.49 -0.57
N LYS A 365 19.94 -4.42 -0.52
CA LYS A 365 20.24 -3.17 0.17
C LYS A 365 19.06 -2.67 1.00
N CYS A 366 18.13 -3.51 1.39
CA CYS A 366 16.92 -3.07 2.07
C CYS A 366 16.62 -4.00 3.23
N ARG A 367 16.30 -3.43 4.40
CA ARG A 367 15.92 -4.21 5.59
C ARG A 367 14.52 -4.80 5.50
N GLY A 368 13.67 -4.23 4.65
CA GLY A 368 12.28 -4.63 4.49
C GLY A 368 11.42 -4.33 5.71
N PHE A 369 10.12 -4.55 5.59
CA PHE A 369 9.15 -4.43 6.69
C PHE A 369 9.07 -5.77 7.41
N THR A 370 10.09 -6.10 8.19
CA THR A 370 10.19 -7.39 8.89
C THR A 370 10.04 -7.22 10.40
N ALA A 371 9.73 -8.29 11.12
CA ALA A 371 9.67 -8.27 12.59
C ALA A 371 11.01 -7.91 13.25
N HIS A 372 12.12 -8.00 12.49
CA HIS A 372 13.46 -7.71 12.97
C HIS A 372 13.91 -6.27 12.68
N ASP A 373 13.19 -5.54 11.82
CA ASP A 373 13.46 -4.12 11.57
C ASP A 373 12.77 -3.27 12.63
N THR A 374 13.45 -3.12 13.77
CA THR A 374 12.95 -2.36 14.93
C THR A 374 13.45 -0.92 14.95
N ASP A 375 14.24 -0.51 13.96
CA ASP A 375 14.85 0.82 13.95
C ASP A 375 13.78 1.88 13.62
N ALA A 376 13.41 2.61 14.66
CA ALA A 376 12.55 3.77 14.59
C ALA A 376 13.41 5.03 14.41
N VAL A 377 13.18 5.77 13.33
CA VAL A 377 13.85 7.05 13.06
C VAL A 377 12.89 8.22 13.20
N GLU A 378 13.43 9.38 13.55
CA GLU A 378 12.62 10.59 13.72
C GLU A 378 12.04 11.03 12.36
N PRO A 379 10.73 11.31 12.27
CA PRO A 379 10.09 11.73 11.02
C PRO A 379 10.66 13.05 10.50
N ALA A 380 10.83 13.15 9.19
CA ALA A 380 11.13 14.40 8.49
C ALA A 380 12.39 15.17 8.96
N VAL A 381 13.34 14.52 9.63
CA VAL A 381 14.68 15.11 9.88
C VAL A 381 15.30 15.51 8.55
N GLN A 382 15.65 16.79 8.39
CA GLN A 382 16.22 17.30 7.13
C GLN A 382 17.72 17.00 7.06
N VAL A 383 18.23 16.65 5.87
CA VAL A 383 19.67 16.66 5.63
C VAL A 383 20.16 18.11 5.59
N SER A 384 21.27 18.40 6.27
CA SER A 384 21.96 19.68 6.13
C SER A 384 22.36 19.86 4.67
N GLY A 385 22.10 21.02 4.08
CA GLY A 385 22.63 21.33 2.75
C GLY A 385 24.16 21.33 2.81
N GLU A 386 24.81 20.62 1.88
CA GLU A 386 26.23 20.84 1.56
C GLU A 386 26.42 22.21 0.89
#